data_AF-S0JAD6-F1
#
_entry.id   AF-S0JAD6-F1
#
_cell.length_a   1.000
_cell.length_b   1.000
_cell.length_c   1.000
_cell.angle_alpha   90.00
_cell.angle_beta   90.00
_cell.angle_gamma   90.00
#
_symmetry.space_group_name_H-M   'P 1'
#
loop_
_entity.id
_entity.type
_entity.pdbx_description
1 polymer ?
#
loop_
_entity_poly.entity_id
_entity_poly.type
_entity_poly.pdbx_seq_one_letter_code
_entity_poly.pdbx_strand_id
1 'polypeptide(L)' 'MSEKTVFNRGSFFHGTRADLKMGDLIVAGKKKNYNDDRKSEYVYFAGTLDAAIWGAELAEGGGR' A
#
# COMPACT_ATOMS: atom_id res chain seq x y z
N MET A 1 14.49 -21.87 -7.81
CA MET A 1 14.74 -21.67 -6.36
C MET A 1 13.90 -20.46 -5.95
N SER A 2 12.79 -20.67 -5.23
CA SER A 2 11.97 -19.56 -4.71
C SER A 2 12.72 -18.91 -3.57
N GLU A 3 13.10 -17.64 -3.73
CA GLU A 3 13.74 -16.87 -2.67
C GLU A 3 12.70 -16.52 -1.62
N LYS A 4 12.85 -17.07 -0.41
CA LYS A 4 11.94 -16.80 0.69
C LYS A 4 12.32 -15.46 1.32
N THR A 5 11.55 -14.42 1.02
CA THR A 5 11.71 -13.13 1.70
C THR A 5 11.18 -13.25 3.13
N VAL A 6 12.01 -12.92 4.12
CA VAL A 6 11.65 -12.91 5.54
C VAL A 6 11.60 -11.46 6.02
N PHE A 7 10.42 -11.05 6.48
CA PHE A 7 10.23 -9.71 7.03
C PHE A 7 10.48 -9.68 8.54
N ASN A 8 11.02 -8.57 9.04
CA ASN A 8 11.17 -8.35 10.48
C ASN A 8 9.79 -8.05 11.09
N ARG A 9 9.59 -8.37 12.37
CA ARG A 9 8.42 -7.97 13.16
C ARG A 9 8.15 -6.46 13.17
N GLY A 10 9.18 -5.64 12.94
CA GLY A 10 9.05 -4.17 12.83
C GLY A 10 8.81 -3.65 11.40
N SER A 11 8.65 -4.54 10.40
CA SER A 11 8.37 -4.13 9.02
C SER A 11 6.93 -3.64 8.88
N PHE A 12 6.77 -2.51 8.22
CA PHE A 12 5.49 -1.97 7.80
C PHE A 12 5.33 -2.13 6.30
N PHE A 13 4.11 -2.42 5.86
CA PHE A 13 3.76 -2.64 4.47
C PHE A 13 2.69 -1.64 4.04
N HIS A 14 2.81 -1.10 2.83
CA HIS A 14 1.80 -0.27 2.22
C HIS A 14 1.27 -0.96 0.98
N GLY A 15 0.00 -1.39 1.01
CA GLY A 15 -0.67 -1.97 -0.16
C GLY A 15 -1.28 -0.86 -1.02
N THR A 16 -0.91 -0.81 -2.30
CA THR A 16 -1.39 0.21 -3.25
C THR A 16 -1.23 -0.24 -4.70
N ARG A 17 -2.00 0.35 -5.63
CA ARG A 17 -1.81 0.23 -7.09
C ARG A 17 -0.92 1.33 -7.67
N ALA A 18 -0.45 2.27 -6.84
CA ALA A 18 0.44 3.32 -7.29
C ALA A 18 1.79 2.73 -7.74
N ASP A 19 2.29 3.16 -8.91
CA ASP A 19 3.60 2.78 -9.45
C ASP A 19 4.72 3.52 -8.69
N LEU A 20 5.01 3.04 -7.48
CA LEU A 20 6.03 3.59 -6.59
C LEU A 20 7.38 2.92 -6.79
N LYS A 21 8.45 3.72 -6.71
CA LYS A 21 9.84 3.28 -6.77
C LYS A 21 10.52 3.50 -5.42
N MET A 22 11.63 2.79 -5.21
CA MET A 22 12.46 2.99 -4.03
C MET A 22 12.97 4.43 -3.98
N GLY A 23 12.79 5.08 -2.83
CA GLY A 23 13.12 6.49 -2.61
C GLY A 23 11.96 7.47 -2.83
N ASP A 24 10.82 7.01 -3.36
CA ASP A 24 9.65 7.86 -3.51
C ASP A 24 9.06 8.28 -2.16
N LEU A 25 8.56 9.52 -2.10
CA LEU A 25 7.89 10.07 -0.93
C LEU A 25 6.38 9.81 -0.98
N ILE A 26 5.87 9.08 0.01
CA ILE A 26 4.42 8.88 0.17
C ILE A 26 3.86 9.97 1.08
N VAL A 27 2.86 10.70 0.59
CA VAL A 27 2.20 11.81 1.29
C VAL A 27 0.69 11.60 1.38
N ALA A 28 0.08 12.17 2.41
CA ALA A 28 -1.38 12.26 2.52
C ALA A 28 -1.99 13.16 1.41
N GLY A 29 -3.31 13.23 1.37
CA GLY A 29 -4.07 14.05 0.42
C GLY A 29 -4.36 13.38 -0.93
N LYS A 30 -4.07 12.08 -1.06
CA LYS A 30 -4.45 11.27 -2.24
C LYS A 30 -5.91 10.83 -2.16
N LYS A 31 -6.51 10.47 -3.30
CA LYS A 31 -7.89 9.95 -3.36
C LYS A 31 -8.03 8.68 -2.49
N LYS A 32 -9.18 8.51 -1.83
CA LYS A 32 -9.51 7.27 -1.12
C LYS A 32 -9.84 6.13 -2.09
N ASN A 33 -9.79 4.89 -1.59
CA ASN A 33 -10.10 3.66 -2.33
C ASN A 33 -11.56 3.17 -2.13
N TYR A 34 -12.52 4.08 -1.91
CA TYR A 34 -13.90 3.76 -1.52
C TYR A 34 -14.95 4.20 -2.56
N ASN A 35 -14.56 4.31 -3.82
CA ASN A 35 -15.32 4.83 -4.96
C ASN A 35 -15.99 6.17 -4.64
N ASP A 36 -15.24 7.08 -4.01
CA ASP A 36 -15.67 8.44 -3.69
C ASP A 36 -14.59 9.49 -4.02
N ASP A 37 -14.94 10.77 -3.92
CA ASP A 37 -14.03 11.89 -4.25
C ASP A 37 -13.28 12.47 -3.03
N ARG A 38 -13.35 11.80 -1.87
CA ARG A 38 -12.68 12.29 -0.67
C ARG A 38 -11.19 12.04 -0.75
N LYS A 39 -10.43 12.94 -0.15
CA LYS A 39 -8.99 12.77 0.07
C LYS A 39 -8.75 12.00 1.37
N SER A 40 -7.68 11.20 1.38
CA SER A 40 -7.19 10.55 2.59
C SER A 40 -6.32 11.54 3.37
N GLU A 41 -6.67 11.77 4.63
CA GLU A 41 -5.87 12.57 5.56
C GLU A 41 -4.61 11.84 6.04
N TYR A 42 -4.54 10.52 5.82
CA TYR A 42 -3.47 9.66 6.32
C TYR A 42 -2.90 8.76 5.24
N VAL A 43 -1.67 8.29 5.48
CA VAL A 43 -1.06 7.17 4.77
C VAL A 43 -1.15 5.95 5.67
N TYR A 44 -1.75 4.87 5.16
CA TYR A 44 -1.98 3.66 5.95
C TYR A 44 -0.89 2.62 5.71
N PHE A 45 -0.39 2.05 6.79
CA PHE A 45 0.55 0.94 6.76
C PHE A 45 0.02 -0.22 7.60
N ALA A 46 0.34 -1.45 7.19
CA ALA A 46 0.00 -2.67 7.90
C ALA A 46 1.25 -3.30 8.53
N GLY A 47 1.10 -3.89 9.72
CA GLY A 47 2.14 -4.71 10.36
C GLY A 47 2.18 -6.17 9.88
N THR A 48 1.29 -6.55 8.96
CA THR A 48 1.19 -7.91 8.42
C THR A 48 1.10 -7.87 6.90
N LEU A 49 1.74 -8.84 6.23
CA LEU A 49 1.70 -8.97 4.78
C LEU A 49 0.27 -9.16 4.25
N ASP A 50 -0.55 -9.98 4.93
CA ASP A 50 -1.93 -10.29 4.52
C ASP A 50 -2.80 -9.03 4.39
N ALA A 51 -2.83 -8.18 5.43
CA ALA A 51 -3.56 -6.91 5.38
C ALA A 51 -3.03 -5.94 4.29
N ALA A 52 -1.74 -5.99 3.96
CA ALA A 52 -1.20 -5.18 2.88
C ALA A 52 -1.58 -5.72 1.49
N ILE A 53 -1.71 -7.03 1.32
CA ILE A 53 -2.26 -7.63 0.11
C ILE A 53 -3.68 -7.11 -0.12
N TRP A 54 -4.54 -7.13 0.91
CA TRP A 54 -5.88 -6.53 0.82
C TRP A 54 -5.83 -5.04 0.43
N GLY A 55 -4.89 -4.28 0.98
CA GLY A 55 -4.67 -2.88 0.60
C GLY A 55 -4.37 -2.70 -0.89
N ALA A 56 -3.54 -3.56 -1.48
CA ALA A 56 -3.20 -3.51 -2.90
C ALA A 56 -4.37 -3.97 -3.79
N GLU A 57 -5.06 -5.05 -3.41
CA GLU A 57 -6.16 -5.61 -4.21
C GLU A 57 -7.38 -4.68 -4.25
N LEU A 58 -7.66 -3.97 -3.15
CA LEU A 58 -8.78 -3.04 -3.04
C LEU A 58 -8.44 -1.61 -3.48
N ALA A 59 -7.17 -1.27 -3.71
CA ALA A 59 -6.77 0.09 -4.05
C ALA A 59 -7.33 0.56 -5.40
N GLU A 60 -7.88 1.76 -5.51
CA GLU A 60 -8.39 2.23 -6.80
C GLU A 60 -7.26 2.53 -7.80
N GLY A 61 -7.54 2.36 -9.10
CA GLY A 61 -6.61 2.64 -10.19
C GLY A 61 -6.36 1.42 -11.08
N GLY A 62 -5.80 1.68 -12.27
CA GLY A 62 -5.28 0.63 -13.13
C GLY A 62 -3.87 0.24 -12.73
N GLY A 63 -3.46 -0.99 -13.02
CA GLY A 63 -2.15 -1.54 -12.63
C GLY A 63 -2.27 -2.76 -11.72
N ARG A 64 -1.16 -3.47 -11.53
CA ARG A 64 -1.03 -4.62 -10.63
C ARG A 64 -0.03 -4.29 -9.54
#